data_AF-A0A7W6P5M9-F1
#
_entry.id   AF-A0A7W6P5M9-F1
#
_cell.length_a   1.000
_cell.length_b   1.000
_cell.length_c   1.000
_cell.angle_alpha   90.00
_cell.angle_beta   90.00
_cell.angle_gamma   90.00
#
_symmetry.space_group_name_H-M   'P 1'
#
loop_
_entity.id
_entity.type
_entity.pdbx_description
1 polymer ?
#
loop_
_entity_poly.entity_id
_entity_poly.type
_entity_poly.pdbx_seq_one_letter_code
_entity_poly.pdbx_strand_id
1 'polypeptide(L)'
;MENQVTNNANALRLFFTDEVFVVKDESMQKRSVGNPEPVFAAGNVAVAVENKTVLDTEIARIPEIKSTTEPKVYPQAPEIPRIAEEPVPEKVFKFLGGNKKSVLILVNDQQHDVSTEQGRELLRKIVKAIDLGTPDFAVLNYANYKGTDYIELHRFFKPHIMLSFGVEIAELKLNLSWQDEIIIHDSTKIIFAPNLHHLDSDIIAKKKLWGHLQKIK
;
A
#
# COMPACT_ATOMS: atom_id res chain seq x y z
N MET A 1 -16.48 47.66 13.60
CA MET A 1 -16.71 46.27 14.04
C MET A 1 -15.66 45.42 13.35
N GLU A 2 -14.79 44.64 13.97
CA GLU A 2 -14.22 44.54 15.32
C GLU A 2 -13.05 43.58 15.08
N ASN A 3 -11.81 43.99 15.37
CA ASN A 3 -10.64 43.13 15.24
C ASN A 3 -10.77 42.00 16.26
N GLN A 4 -11.28 40.84 15.85
CA GLN A 4 -11.32 39.65 16.67
C GLN A 4 -9.92 39.06 16.78
N VAL A 5 -9.08 39.69 17.60
CA VAL A 5 -7.90 39.05 18.18
C VAL A 5 -8.43 37.94 19.06
N THR A 6 -8.41 36.72 18.54
CA THR A 6 -8.83 35.52 19.25
C THR A 6 -7.87 35.30 20.43
N ASN A 7 -8.32 35.60 21.64
CA ASN A 7 -7.64 35.30 22.91
C ASN A 7 -7.81 33.81 23.30
N ASN A 8 -7.75 32.93 22.29
CA ASN A 8 -7.82 31.50 22.50
C ASN A 8 -6.40 30.96 22.54
N ALA A 9 -5.94 30.59 23.73
CA ALA A 9 -4.59 30.05 23.95
C ALA A 9 -4.30 28.80 23.08
N ASN A 10 -5.34 28.04 22.69
CA ASN A 10 -5.18 26.90 21.78
C ASN A 10 -4.91 27.31 20.33
N ALA A 11 -5.37 28.50 19.90
CA ALA A 11 -5.13 28.99 18.54
C ALA A 11 -3.66 29.41 18.32
N LEU A 12 -3.00 29.95 19.35
CA LEU A 12 -1.57 30.31 19.28
C LEU A 12 -0.68 29.08 19.05
N ARG A 13 -1.09 27.90 19.53
CA ARG A 13 -0.35 26.64 19.33
C ARG A 13 -0.35 26.14 17.87
N LEU A 14 -1.28 26.63 17.04
CA LEU A 14 -1.32 26.33 15.61
C LEU A 14 -0.36 27.19 14.79
N PHE A 15 0.04 28.37 15.29
CA PHE A 15 0.94 29.29 14.58
C PHE A 15 2.42 29.12 14.94
N PHE A 16 2.74 28.47 16.05
CA PHE A 16 4.10 28.10 16.41
C PHE A 16 4.36 26.64 16.05
N THR A 17 4.92 26.41 14.86
CA THR A 17 5.41 25.10 14.40
C THR A 17 6.88 24.88 14.71
N ASP A 18 7.56 25.89 15.26
CA ASP A 18 8.95 25.75 15.72
C ASP A 18 9.00 25.24 17.16
N GLU A 19 9.78 24.19 17.35
CA GLU A 19 10.18 23.71 18.67
C GLU A 19 11.11 24.76 19.30
N VAL A 20 10.60 25.53 20.27
CA VAL A 20 11.44 26.43 21.06
C VAL A 20 12.24 25.57 22.05
N PHE A 21 13.51 25.35 21.74
CA PHE A 21 14.45 24.73 22.66
C PHE A 21 14.93 25.76 23.67
N VAL A 22 14.65 25.52 24.96
CA VAL A 22 15.33 26.25 26.03
C VAL A 22 16.75 25.70 26.13
N VAL A 23 17.72 26.45 25.61
CA VAL A 23 19.14 26.20 25.89
C VAL A 23 19.33 26.43 27.38
N LYS A 24 19.71 25.36 28.10
CA LYS A 24 20.01 25.44 29.51
C LYS A 24 21.33 26.18 29.67
N ASP A 25 21.26 27.44 30.07
CA ASP A 25 22.43 28.19 30.49
C ASP A 25 22.97 27.56 31.78
N GLU A 26 24.22 27.08 31.76
CA GLU A 26 24.88 26.44 32.89
C GLU A 26 25.28 27.42 34.02
N SER A 27 24.84 28.69 33.98
CA SER A 27 25.13 29.65 35.04
C SER A 27 24.07 29.75 36.15
N MET A 28 23.19 28.74 36.31
CA MET A 28 22.21 28.74 37.41
C MET A 28 22.26 27.43 38.20
N GLN A 29 23.14 27.45 39.21
CA GLN A 29 23.24 26.45 40.25
C GLN A 29 21.94 26.35 41.05
N LYS A 30 21.14 25.32 40.80
CA LYS A 30 20.08 24.87 41.72
C LYS A 30 20.21 23.37 41.96
N ARG A 31 20.43 23.05 43.24
CA ARG A 31 20.61 21.72 43.82
C ARG A 31 19.33 20.88 43.74
N SER A 32 19.54 19.56 43.85
CA SER A 32 18.63 18.56 44.45
C SER A 32 17.58 17.95 43.51
N VAL A 33 17.27 16.65 43.48
CA VAL A 33 17.78 15.39 44.08
C VAL A 33 17.05 14.26 43.30
N GLY A 34 17.71 13.14 43.07
CA GLY A 34 17.06 11.81 43.00
C GLY A 34 16.51 11.32 41.66
N ASN A 35 17.30 10.52 40.96
CA ASN A 35 16.84 9.27 40.31
C ASN A 35 17.20 8.10 41.26
N PRO A 36 16.46 6.97 41.28
CA PRO A 36 16.71 5.91 40.28
C PRO A 36 15.45 5.10 39.84
N GLU A 37 15.33 4.79 38.54
CA GLU A 37 15.44 3.44 37.92
C GLU A 37 14.09 2.70 37.67
N PRO A 38 13.84 2.20 36.45
CA PRO A 38 12.93 1.08 36.22
C PRO A 38 13.74 -0.22 36.18
N VAL A 39 13.57 -1.06 37.21
CA VAL A 39 14.06 -2.45 37.24
C VAL A 39 12.88 -3.39 37.11
N PHE A 40 12.74 -4.04 35.95
CA PHE A 40 12.11 -5.36 35.87
C PHE A 40 12.89 -6.23 34.90
N ALA A 41 13.69 -7.11 35.48
CA ALA A 41 14.45 -8.15 34.81
C ALA A 41 13.62 -9.43 34.67
N ALA A 42 13.96 -10.13 33.58
CA ALA A 42 13.73 -11.51 33.16
C ALA A 42 13.12 -12.53 34.16
N GLY A 43 12.24 -13.36 33.61
CA GLY A 43 11.78 -14.61 34.20
C GLY A 43 11.32 -15.58 33.11
N ASN A 44 12.27 -16.21 32.44
CA ASN A 44 12.11 -17.33 31.53
C ASN A 44 12.76 -18.57 32.17
N VAL A 45 12.10 -19.73 32.12
CA VAL A 45 12.64 -21.11 31.93
C VAL A 45 11.57 -22.18 32.24
N ALA A 46 11.70 -23.29 31.49
CA ALA A 46 11.15 -24.66 31.63
C ALA A 46 9.83 -24.94 30.89
N VAL A 47 9.83 -25.54 29.69
CA VAL A 47 10.18 -26.94 29.29
C VAL A 47 9.09 -27.95 29.64
N ALA A 48 8.45 -28.51 28.59
CA ALA A 48 8.09 -29.93 28.50
C ALA A 48 7.70 -30.28 27.05
N VAL A 49 8.52 -31.11 26.41
CA VAL A 49 8.25 -31.88 25.20
C VAL A 49 7.80 -33.27 25.66
N GLU A 50 6.72 -33.82 25.09
CA GLU A 50 6.65 -35.19 24.52
C GLU A 50 5.21 -35.69 24.25
N ASN A 51 4.98 -36.02 22.97
CA ASN A 51 4.47 -37.28 22.41
C ASN A 51 3.09 -37.88 22.79
N LYS A 52 2.19 -37.92 21.78
CA LYS A 52 1.26 -39.03 21.40
C LYS A 52 0.52 -38.59 20.11
N THR A 53 0.88 -38.97 18.89
CA THR A 53 0.73 -40.25 18.14
C THR A 53 -0.69 -40.85 18.09
N VAL A 54 -1.22 -40.89 16.85
CA VAL A 54 -2.28 -41.73 16.22
C VAL A 54 -3.71 -41.56 16.75
N LEU A 55 -4.72 -41.19 15.95
CA LEU A 55 -5.57 -41.98 15.02
C LEU A 55 -6.64 -40.95 14.53
N ASP A 56 -7.33 -41.01 13.40
CA ASP A 56 -7.59 -42.03 12.41
C ASP A 56 -8.09 -41.30 11.14
N THR A 57 -7.77 -41.84 9.98
CA THR A 57 -8.26 -41.37 8.68
C THR A 57 -9.57 -42.09 8.40
N GLU A 58 -10.71 -41.41 8.55
CA GLU A 58 -11.99 -41.98 8.14
C GLU A 58 -12.30 -41.61 6.68
N ILE A 59 -12.10 -42.61 5.82
CA ILE A 59 -12.42 -42.63 4.41
C ILE A 59 -13.94 -42.77 4.28
N ALA A 60 -14.65 -41.65 4.09
CA ALA A 60 -16.05 -41.68 3.72
C ALA A 60 -16.18 -42.15 2.27
N ARG A 61 -16.63 -43.41 2.13
CA ARG A 61 -17.00 -44.09 0.89
C ARG A 61 -18.10 -43.32 0.16
N ILE A 62 -17.86 -42.98 -1.11
CA ILE A 62 -18.88 -42.53 -2.05
C ILE A 62 -19.49 -43.79 -2.69
N PRO A 63 -20.79 -44.09 -2.50
CA PRO A 63 -21.45 -45.08 -3.32
C PRO A 63 -21.73 -44.48 -4.70
N GLU A 64 -21.21 -45.19 -5.69
CA GLU A 64 -21.43 -45.09 -7.13
C GLU A 64 -22.94 -45.09 -7.47
N ILE A 65 -23.46 -43.94 -7.93
CA ILE A 65 -24.83 -43.84 -8.45
C ILE A 65 -24.74 -43.82 -9.97
N LYS A 66 -25.21 -44.94 -10.54
CA LYS A 66 -25.28 -45.26 -11.95
C LYS A 66 -26.08 -44.21 -12.74
N SER A 67 -25.57 -43.88 -13.92
CA SER A 67 -26.32 -43.20 -14.98
C SER A 67 -27.67 -43.87 -15.22
N THR A 68 -28.72 -43.07 -15.23
CA THR A 68 -29.99 -43.42 -15.87
C THR A 68 -30.43 -42.19 -16.66
N THR A 69 -30.37 -42.36 -17.97
CA THR A 69 -30.96 -41.49 -19.00
C THR A 69 -32.47 -41.57 -18.93
N GLU A 70 -33.13 -40.44 -18.66
CA GLU A 70 -34.51 -40.18 -19.08
C GLU A 70 -34.64 -38.73 -19.57
N PRO A 71 -35.20 -38.48 -20.76
CA PRO A 71 -35.43 -37.13 -21.25
C PRO A 71 -36.72 -36.57 -20.63
N LYS A 72 -36.60 -35.81 -19.54
CA LYS A 72 -37.69 -34.97 -19.06
C LYS A 72 -37.71 -33.64 -19.80
N VAL A 73 -38.73 -33.48 -20.63
CA VAL A 73 -39.17 -32.20 -21.20
C VAL A 73 -39.63 -31.30 -20.05
N TYR A 74 -38.89 -30.23 -19.77
CA TYR A 74 -39.30 -29.20 -18.83
C TYR A 74 -40.11 -28.12 -19.55
N PRO A 75 -41.25 -27.67 -19.00
CA PRO A 75 -41.86 -26.40 -19.38
C PRO A 75 -40.86 -25.26 -19.14
N GLN A 76 -40.79 -24.34 -20.08
CA GLN A 76 -39.95 -23.13 -20.00
C GLN A 76 -40.25 -22.40 -18.69
N ALA A 77 -39.24 -22.26 -17.84
CA ALA A 77 -39.31 -21.45 -16.64
C ALA A 77 -39.57 -19.98 -17.00
N PRO A 78 -40.38 -19.25 -16.23
CA PRO A 78 -40.66 -17.83 -16.49
C PRO A 78 -39.34 -17.04 -16.48
N GLU A 79 -39.15 -16.23 -17.52
CA GLU A 79 -38.04 -15.30 -17.64
C GLU A 79 -38.04 -14.36 -16.43
N ILE A 80 -37.02 -14.50 -15.59
CA ILE A 80 -36.77 -13.57 -14.50
C ILE A 80 -36.45 -12.21 -15.15
N PRO A 81 -37.15 -11.11 -14.79
CA PRO A 81 -36.80 -9.80 -15.29
C PRO A 81 -35.33 -9.52 -14.94
N ARG A 82 -34.53 -9.17 -15.97
CA ARG A 82 -33.14 -8.74 -15.80
C ARG A 82 -33.13 -7.62 -14.77
N ILE A 83 -32.66 -7.93 -13.57
CA ILE A 83 -32.27 -6.93 -12.58
C ILE A 83 -31.26 -6.04 -13.30
N ALA A 84 -31.64 -4.78 -13.49
CA ALA A 84 -30.69 -3.75 -13.90
C ALA A 84 -29.58 -3.75 -12.85
N GLU A 85 -28.36 -4.09 -13.28
CA GLU A 85 -27.17 -3.93 -12.45
C GLU A 85 -27.16 -2.49 -11.94
N GLU A 86 -27.34 -2.31 -10.63
CA GLU A 86 -27.12 -1.03 -9.99
C GLU A 86 -25.72 -0.55 -10.40
N PRO A 87 -25.56 0.72 -10.81
CA PRO A 87 -24.28 1.25 -11.21
C PRO A 87 -23.33 1.12 -10.01
N VAL A 88 -22.37 0.20 -10.13
CA VAL A 88 -21.32 -0.01 -9.12
C VAL A 88 -20.71 1.36 -8.85
N PRO A 89 -20.78 1.86 -7.59
CA PRO A 89 -20.31 3.21 -7.28
C PRO A 89 -18.88 3.34 -7.75
N GLU A 90 -18.60 4.38 -8.54
CA GLU A 90 -17.26 4.62 -9.05
C GLU A 90 -16.32 4.85 -7.88
N LYS A 91 -15.34 3.95 -7.70
CA LYS A 91 -14.33 4.10 -6.65
C LYS A 91 -13.54 5.38 -6.91
N VAL A 92 -13.57 6.28 -5.92
CA VAL A 92 -12.80 7.52 -5.92
C VAL A 92 -11.51 7.29 -5.14
N PHE A 93 -10.38 7.57 -5.76
CA PHE A 93 -9.06 7.40 -5.13
C PHE A 93 -8.52 8.74 -4.62
N LYS A 94 -8.00 8.74 -3.38
CA LYS A 94 -7.22 9.86 -2.84
C LYS A 94 -5.78 9.72 -3.32
N PHE A 95 -5.32 10.65 -4.14
CA PHE A 95 -3.95 10.66 -4.66
C PHE A 95 -3.28 12.02 -4.45
N LEU A 96 -1.95 12.02 -4.49
CA LEU A 96 -1.12 13.22 -4.39
C LEU A 96 -0.50 13.52 -5.76
N GLY A 97 -0.51 14.78 -6.18
CA GLY A 97 0.00 15.21 -7.49
C GLY A 97 -1.11 15.57 -8.47
N GLY A 98 -0.85 15.47 -9.78
CA GLY A 98 -1.77 15.93 -10.82
C GLY A 98 -1.99 14.99 -12.01
N ASN A 99 -1.22 13.89 -12.12
CA ASN A 99 -1.31 12.90 -13.20
C ASN A 99 -1.29 13.47 -14.64
N LYS A 100 -0.68 14.64 -14.88
CA LYS A 100 -0.72 15.28 -16.22
C LYS A 100 -0.04 14.46 -17.32
N LYS A 101 0.99 13.68 -16.98
CA LYS A 101 1.69 12.78 -17.93
C LYS A 101 1.19 11.34 -17.84
N SER A 102 0.04 11.09 -17.19
CA SER A 102 -0.50 9.75 -16.99
C SER A 102 0.50 8.80 -16.32
N VAL A 103 1.24 9.30 -15.32
CA VAL A 103 2.19 8.49 -14.54
C VAL A 103 1.57 8.19 -13.19
N LEU A 104 1.25 6.93 -12.95
CA LEU A 104 0.71 6.46 -11.69
C LEU A 104 1.82 5.79 -10.88
N ILE A 105 1.93 6.19 -9.62
CA ILE A 105 2.87 5.62 -8.67
C ILE A 105 2.04 5.01 -7.53
N LEU A 106 2.07 3.69 -7.43
CA LEU A 106 1.46 2.95 -6.34
C LEU A 106 2.51 2.72 -5.25
N VAL A 107 2.15 3.08 -4.04
CA VAL A 107 2.93 2.77 -2.83
C VAL A 107 2.05 1.97 -1.88
N ASN A 108 2.66 1.19 -1.00
CA ASN A 108 1.93 0.38 -0.03
C ASN A 108 2.50 0.60 1.37
N ASP A 109 2.05 1.66 2.04
CA ASP A 109 2.50 2.01 3.39
C ASP A 109 1.28 2.16 4.31
N GLN A 110 1.25 1.43 5.43
CA GLN A 110 0.11 1.47 6.36
C GLN A 110 0.20 2.65 7.35
N GLN A 111 1.38 3.23 7.52
CA GLN A 111 1.64 4.24 8.55
C GLN A 111 1.67 5.66 7.98
N HIS A 112 2.11 5.83 6.74
CA HIS A 112 2.33 7.12 6.09
C HIS A 112 1.48 7.27 4.83
N ASP A 113 1.19 8.50 4.42
CA ASP A 113 0.49 8.77 3.15
C ASP A 113 1.28 8.29 1.91
N VAL A 114 2.61 8.22 2.00
CA VAL A 114 3.47 7.77 0.88
C VAL A 114 4.47 6.70 1.32
N SER A 115 5.36 7.06 2.24
CA SER A 115 6.41 6.19 2.81
C SER A 115 7.08 6.96 3.96
N THR A 116 8.01 6.31 4.67
CA THR A 116 9.00 6.98 5.54
C THR A 116 9.77 8.09 4.82
N GLU A 117 10.40 9.01 5.57
CA GLU A 117 11.16 10.14 5.02
C GLU A 117 12.21 9.71 3.98
N GLN A 118 12.97 8.65 4.26
CA GLN A 118 13.95 8.09 3.33
C GLN A 118 13.31 7.59 2.03
N GLY A 119 12.15 6.92 2.12
CA GLY A 119 11.42 6.44 0.95
C GLY A 119 10.85 7.59 0.10
N ARG A 120 10.41 8.68 0.74
CA ARG A 120 9.96 9.90 0.04
C ARG A 120 11.12 10.58 -0.70
N GLU A 121 12.29 10.65 -0.09
CA GLU A 121 13.49 11.18 -0.74
C GLU A 121 13.95 10.29 -1.90
N LEU A 122 13.86 8.96 -1.76
CA LEU A 122 14.11 8.03 -2.86
C LEU A 122 13.13 8.26 -4.02
N LEU A 123 11.83 8.39 -3.72
CA LEU A 123 10.82 8.69 -4.72
C LEU A 123 11.09 10.01 -5.44
N ARG A 124 11.50 11.05 -4.70
CA ARG A 124 11.88 12.34 -5.29
C ARG A 124 13.07 12.21 -6.24
N LYS A 125 14.06 11.40 -5.89
CA LYS A 125 15.22 11.09 -6.77
C LYS A 125 14.78 10.34 -8.03
N ILE A 126 13.87 9.37 -7.90
CA ILE A 126 13.28 8.62 -9.02
C ILE A 126 12.59 9.60 -9.98
N VAL A 127 11.62 10.37 -9.46
CA VAL A 127 10.83 11.37 -10.21
C VAL A 127 11.73 12.38 -10.92
N LYS A 128 12.80 12.86 -10.24
CA LYS A 128 13.78 13.77 -10.83
C LYS A 128 14.60 13.12 -11.95
N ALA A 129 14.96 11.85 -11.83
CA ALA A 129 15.75 11.14 -12.85
C ALA A 129 14.96 10.94 -14.16
N ILE A 130 13.65 10.69 -14.04
CA ILE A 130 12.71 10.55 -15.16
C ILE A 130 12.14 11.89 -15.66
N ASP A 131 12.62 13.02 -15.14
CA ASP A 131 12.21 14.37 -15.54
C ASP A 131 10.68 14.59 -15.45
N LEU A 132 10.11 14.14 -14.33
CA LEU A 132 8.71 14.38 -13.98
C LEU A 132 8.61 15.44 -12.89
N GLY A 133 7.65 16.36 -13.02
CA GLY A 133 7.30 17.32 -11.98
C GLY A 133 6.14 16.82 -11.10
N THR A 134 5.92 17.49 -9.95
CA THR A 134 4.76 17.24 -9.06
C THR A 134 3.40 17.14 -9.77
N PRO A 135 3.06 17.96 -10.79
CA PRO A 135 1.78 17.83 -11.46
C PRO A 135 1.73 16.68 -12.46
N ASP A 136 2.85 16.08 -12.82
CA ASP A 136 2.93 15.10 -13.91
C ASP A 136 2.56 13.69 -13.47
N PHE A 137 2.82 13.35 -12.20
CA PHE A 137 2.52 12.06 -11.61
C PHE A 137 1.38 12.13 -10.60
N ALA A 138 0.77 10.99 -10.34
CA ALA A 138 -0.11 10.76 -9.21
C ALA A 138 0.48 9.66 -8.32
N VAL A 139 0.60 9.93 -7.03
CA VAL A 139 0.96 8.92 -6.02
C VAL A 139 -0.30 8.49 -5.31
N LEU A 140 -0.55 7.19 -5.31
CA LEU A 140 -1.66 6.55 -4.62
C LEU A 140 -1.12 5.53 -3.63
N ASN A 141 -1.57 5.62 -2.38
CA ASN A 141 -1.25 4.61 -1.38
C ASN A 141 -2.29 3.48 -1.42
N TYR A 142 -1.88 2.35 -1.98
CA TYR A 142 -2.67 1.13 -2.13
C TYR A 142 -2.99 0.44 -0.79
N ALA A 143 -2.30 0.77 0.30
CA ALA A 143 -2.62 0.21 1.63
C ALA A 143 -4.07 0.49 2.04
N ASN A 144 -4.64 1.62 1.62
CA ASN A 144 -6.02 2.01 1.90
C ASN A 144 -7.05 1.39 0.94
N TYR A 145 -6.59 0.72 -0.12
CA TYR A 145 -7.41 0.25 -1.24
C TYR A 145 -7.13 -1.21 -1.58
N LYS A 146 -6.79 -2.03 -0.58
CA LYS A 146 -6.51 -3.46 -0.75
C LYS A 146 -7.70 -4.17 -1.43
N GLY A 147 -7.39 -4.96 -2.46
CA GLY A 147 -8.40 -5.64 -3.29
C GLY A 147 -8.95 -4.79 -4.43
N THR A 148 -8.38 -3.61 -4.69
CA THR A 148 -8.63 -2.83 -5.90
C THR A 148 -7.91 -3.47 -7.08
N ASP A 149 -8.64 -3.69 -8.16
CA ASP A 149 -8.13 -4.33 -9.37
C ASP A 149 -7.42 -3.32 -10.27
N TYR A 150 -6.51 -3.80 -11.12
CA TYR A 150 -5.85 -2.96 -12.12
C TYR A 150 -6.86 -2.22 -13.01
N ILE A 151 -7.98 -2.86 -13.35
CA ILE A 151 -9.02 -2.28 -14.22
C ILE A 151 -9.60 -1.00 -13.59
N GLU A 152 -9.82 -0.99 -12.28
CA GLU A 152 -10.38 0.18 -11.58
C GLU A 152 -9.37 1.34 -11.54
N LEU A 153 -8.10 1.04 -11.27
CA LEU A 153 -7.01 2.02 -11.31
C LEU A 153 -6.82 2.58 -12.72
N HIS A 154 -6.85 1.71 -13.72
CA HIS A 154 -6.71 2.09 -15.12
C HIS A 154 -7.90 2.94 -15.59
N ARG A 155 -9.12 2.63 -15.17
CA ARG A 155 -10.32 3.40 -15.49
C ARG A 155 -10.25 4.84 -14.95
N PHE A 156 -9.75 5.01 -13.73
CA PHE A 156 -9.67 6.32 -13.08
C PHE A 156 -8.46 7.14 -13.52
N PHE A 157 -7.26 6.55 -13.53
CA PHE A 157 -6.01 7.28 -13.80
C PHE A 157 -5.56 7.25 -15.26
N LYS A 158 -6.01 6.27 -16.05
CA LYS A 158 -5.56 5.99 -17.43
C LYS A 158 -4.03 6.14 -17.58
N PRO A 159 -3.24 5.41 -16.78
CA PRO A 159 -1.80 5.59 -16.75
C PRO A 159 -1.14 5.00 -18.00
N HIS A 160 -0.19 5.73 -18.58
CA HIS A 160 0.74 5.22 -19.59
C HIS A 160 1.94 4.52 -18.93
N ILE A 161 2.33 4.99 -17.75
CA ILE A 161 3.40 4.41 -16.93
C ILE A 161 2.84 4.17 -15.54
N MET A 162 2.98 2.95 -15.04
CA MET A 162 2.60 2.57 -13.69
C MET A 162 3.82 2.03 -12.93
N LEU A 163 4.21 2.69 -11.85
CA LEU A 163 5.28 2.24 -10.96
C LEU A 163 4.63 1.66 -9.71
N SER A 164 4.90 0.40 -9.42
CA SER A 164 4.32 -0.32 -8.28
C SER A 164 5.39 -0.60 -7.23
N PHE A 165 5.27 0.02 -6.06
CA PHE A 165 6.20 -0.14 -4.94
C PHE A 165 5.54 -0.91 -3.80
N GLY A 166 5.92 -2.19 -3.66
CA GLY A 166 5.40 -3.07 -2.61
C GLY A 166 3.94 -3.51 -2.84
N VAL A 167 3.45 -3.42 -4.07
CA VAL A 167 2.19 -4.03 -4.52
C VAL A 167 2.51 -5.07 -5.59
N GLU A 168 2.00 -6.29 -5.44
CA GLU A 168 2.31 -7.40 -6.33
C GLU A 168 1.33 -7.52 -7.50
N ILE A 169 1.74 -8.22 -8.56
CA ILE A 169 0.90 -8.51 -9.74
C ILE A 169 -0.39 -9.23 -9.33
N ALA A 170 -0.28 -10.18 -8.39
CA ALA A 170 -1.40 -10.95 -7.88
C ALA A 170 -2.45 -10.07 -7.17
N GLU A 171 -2.03 -9.04 -6.43
CA GLU A 171 -2.95 -8.10 -5.77
C GLU A 171 -3.73 -7.27 -6.78
N LEU A 172 -3.13 -6.95 -7.92
CA LEU A 172 -3.77 -6.19 -9.00
C LEU A 172 -4.65 -7.05 -9.92
N LYS A 173 -4.77 -8.36 -9.65
CA LYS A 173 -5.43 -9.37 -10.48
C LYS A 173 -5.00 -9.33 -11.95
N LEU A 174 -3.73 -9.02 -12.18
CA LEU A 174 -3.14 -9.00 -13.51
C LEU A 174 -2.74 -10.42 -13.89
N ASN A 175 -3.31 -10.95 -14.98
CA ASN A 175 -2.96 -12.26 -15.54
C ASN A 175 -1.70 -12.17 -16.41
N LEU A 176 -0.62 -11.61 -15.85
CA LEU A 176 0.62 -11.38 -16.56
C LEU A 176 1.68 -12.37 -16.08
N SER A 177 2.35 -13.00 -17.04
CA SER A 177 3.51 -13.85 -16.75
C SER A 177 4.72 -12.95 -16.54
N TRP A 178 5.49 -13.18 -15.47
CA TRP A 178 6.78 -12.51 -15.22
C TRP A 178 7.81 -12.92 -16.27
N GLN A 179 7.73 -12.34 -17.46
CA GLN A 179 8.66 -12.62 -18.55
C GLN A 179 9.71 -11.52 -18.68
N ASP A 180 9.34 -10.28 -18.36
CA ASP A 180 10.19 -9.12 -18.48
C ASP A 180 10.24 -8.31 -17.18
N GLU A 181 11.33 -7.58 -17.03
CA GLU A 181 11.50 -6.62 -15.94
C GLU A 181 10.50 -5.46 -15.99
N ILE A 182 10.04 -5.12 -17.20
CA ILE A 182 8.99 -4.13 -17.47
C ILE A 182 7.85 -4.87 -18.14
N ILE A 183 6.69 -4.84 -17.52
CA ILE A 183 5.52 -5.56 -18.03
C ILE A 183 4.67 -4.58 -18.83
N ILE A 184 4.37 -4.92 -20.07
CA ILE A 184 3.50 -4.11 -20.93
C ILE A 184 2.13 -4.76 -20.93
N HIS A 185 1.12 -4.04 -20.43
CA HIS A 185 -0.27 -4.47 -20.46
C HIS A 185 -1.09 -3.44 -21.24
N ASP A 186 -1.73 -3.87 -22.32
CA ASP A 186 -2.37 -3.00 -23.33
C ASP A 186 -1.39 -1.93 -23.84
N SER A 187 -1.50 -0.70 -23.33
CA SER A 187 -0.65 0.44 -23.64
C SER A 187 0.12 0.99 -22.42
N THR A 188 -0.03 0.35 -21.26
CA THR A 188 0.60 0.78 -20.01
C THR A 188 1.87 -0.01 -19.76
N LYS A 189 2.97 0.70 -19.53
CA LYS A 189 4.22 0.12 -19.04
C LYS A 189 4.16 0.05 -17.51
N ILE A 190 4.27 -1.15 -16.96
CA ILE A 190 4.18 -1.42 -15.54
C ILE A 190 5.53 -1.90 -15.03
N ILE A 191 6.03 -1.27 -13.97
CA ILE A 191 7.28 -1.66 -13.31
C ILE A 191 6.96 -2.03 -11.87
N PHE A 192 7.35 -3.24 -11.46
CA PHE A 192 7.20 -3.73 -10.10
C PHE A 192 8.51 -3.63 -9.34
N ALA A 193 8.45 -3.05 -8.15
CA ALA A 193 9.58 -2.87 -7.26
C ALA A 193 9.17 -3.18 -5.80
N PRO A 194 10.15 -3.51 -4.94
CA PRO A 194 9.93 -3.57 -3.51
C PRO A 194 9.39 -2.24 -2.96
N ASN A 195 8.85 -2.28 -1.75
CA ASN A 195 8.43 -1.08 -1.05
C ASN A 195 9.57 -0.06 -0.94
N LEU A 196 9.27 1.25 -1.03
CA LEU A 196 10.25 2.33 -1.00
C LEU A 196 11.19 2.28 0.22
N HIS A 197 10.69 1.89 1.39
CA HIS A 197 11.52 1.77 2.60
C HIS A 197 12.57 0.65 2.47
N HIS A 198 12.17 -0.52 1.96
CA HIS A 198 13.07 -1.64 1.73
C HIS A 198 14.04 -1.37 0.58
N LEU A 199 13.53 -0.73 -0.47
CA LEU A 199 14.32 -0.31 -1.61
C LEU A 199 15.42 0.66 -1.17
N ASP A 200 15.18 1.50 -0.16
CA ASP A 200 16.22 2.39 0.36
C ASP A 200 17.43 1.63 0.94
N SER A 201 17.19 0.50 1.58
CA SER A 201 18.25 -0.34 2.16
C SER A 201 18.96 -1.24 1.14
N ASP A 202 18.33 -1.51 -0.02
CA ASP A 202 18.85 -2.41 -1.04
C ASP A 202 19.43 -1.67 -2.27
N ILE A 203 20.76 -1.60 -2.34
CA ILE A 203 21.51 -0.96 -3.43
C ILE A 203 21.30 -1.68 -4.78
N ILE A 204 21.17 -3.01 -4.77
CA ILE A 204 21.03 -3.82 -5.99
C ILE A 204 19.64 -3.57 -6.60
N ALA A 205 18.59 -3.63 -5.77
CA ALA A 205 17.23 -3.36 -6.21
C ALA A 205 17.07 -1.92 -6.74
N LYS A 206 17.70 -0.91 -6.10
CA LYS A 206 17.74 0.47 -6.63
C LYS A 206 18.35 0.53 -8.02
N LYS A 207 19.54 -0.07 -8.21
CA LYS A 207 20.22 -0.05 -9.51
C LYS A 207 19.38 -0.72 -10.59
N LYS A 208 18.73 -1.84 -10.26
CA LYS A 208 17.82 -2.56 -11.14
C LYS A 208 16.64 -1.67 -11.57
N LEU A 209 15.95 -1.06 -10.60
CA LEU A 209 14.86 -0.12 -10.86
C LEU A 209 15.31 1.05 -11.74
N TRP A 210 16.48 1.64 -11.47
CA TRP A 210 17.03 2.72 -12.29
C TRP A 210 17.24 2.29 -13.74
N GLY A 211 17.75 1.07 -13.95
CA GLY A 211 17.88 0.51 -15.30
C GLY A 211 16.53 0.40 -16.01
N HIS A 212 15.45 0.04 -15.31
CA HIS A 212 14.11 -0.03 -15.88
C HIS A 212 13.54 1.36 -16.18
N LEU A 213 13.72 2.31 -15.26
CA LEU A 213 13.30 3.70 -15.43
C LEU A 213 14.01 4.37 -16.61
N GLN A 214 15.28 4.05 -16.86
CA GLN A 214 16.02 4.57 -18.01
C GLN A 214 15.50 4.03 -19.35
N LYS A 215 14.98 2.80 -19.39
CA LYS A 215 14.39 2.20 -20.61
C LYS A 215 13.05 2.83 -20.99
N ILE A 216 12.35 3.46 -20.04
CA ILE A 216 11.04 4.08 -20.27
C ILE A 216 11.10 5.59 -20.49
N LYS A 217 12.26 6.22 -20.24
CA LYS A 217 12.52 7.64 -20.46
C LYS A 217 12.51 8.00 -21.94
#